data_AF-A0A8T7MC32-F1
#
_entry.id   AF-A0A8T7MC32-F1
#
_cell.length_a   1.000
_cell.length_b   1.000
_cell.length_c   1.000
_cell.angle_alpha   90.00
_cell.angle_beta   90.00
_cell.angle_gamma   90.00
#
_symmetry.space_group_name_H-M   'P 1'
#
loop_
_entity.id
_entity.type
_entity.pdbx_description
1 polymer ?
#
loop_
_entity_poly.entity_id
_entity_poly.type
_entity_poly.pdbx_seq_one_letter_code
_entity_poly.pdbx_strand_id
1 'polypeptide(L)'
;MSIPFLSPIDLNKLEIQNAVIQQLAIAPSSPVTGQFYYLTTDNTINYWNGTAWKVLDVTSSGHLQNTDLGTSSATFYIGSAGPLIKSASGAFSLRNAGDTADANLTVNDLAVGGSLIVTGTAPFPRKFVTATHAATSSIAITHNLGTKDVVASVRRIADDFIVQTQSVATSTTVVTFTFGVAPTANSLSFTVMG
;
A
#
# COMPACT_ATOMS: atom_id res chain seq x y z
N MET A 1 -38.37 -52.16 2.62
CA MET A 1 -37.94 -52.59 3.97
C MET A 1 -36.45 -52.38 4.06
N SER A 2 -35.95 -51.69 5.08
CA SER A 2 -34.50 -51.62 5.32
C SER A 2 -34.03 -52.93 5.94
N ILE A 3 -32.84 -53.38 5.55
CA ILE A 3 -32.18 -54.53 6.16
C ILE A 3 -31.13 -53.98 7.12
N PRO A 4 -31.29 -54.12 8.44
CA PRO A 4 -30.31 -53.63 9.40
C PRO A 4 -29.11 -54.58 9.48
N PHE A 5 -27.91 -54.00 9.54
CA PHE A 5 -26.70 -54.73 9.91
C PHE A 5 -26.37 -54.41 11.37
N LEU A 6 -26.37 -55.42 12.23
CA LEU A 6 -26.10 -55.28 13.68
C LEU A 6 -24.64 -55.57 14.04
N SER A 7 -23.75 -55.52 13.05
CA SER A 7 -22.31 -55.69 13.20
C SER A 7 -21.60 -54.89 12.12
N PRO A 8 -20.34 -54.45 12.34
CA PRO A 8 -19.55 -53.78 11.30
C PRO A 8 -19.50 -54.61 10.03
N ILE A 9 -19.62 -53.94 8.88
CA ILE A 9 -19.44 -54.55 7.57
C ILE A 9 -17.99 -54.35 7.12
N ASP A 10 -17.30 -55.45 6.83
CA ASP A 10 -16.01 -55.41 6.12
C ASP A 10 -16.27 -55.59 4.62
N LEU A 11 -15.87 -54.61 3.82
CA LEU A 11 -16.00 -54.65 2.36
C LEU A 11 -14.83 -55.38 1.68
N ASN A 12 -13.86 -55.89 2.45
CA ASN A 12 -12.67 -56.57 1.95
C ASN A 12 -11.95 -55.80 0.82
N LYS A 13 -11.75 -54.50 1.04
CA LYS A 13 -11.15 -53.53 0.09
C LYS A 13 -11.96 -53.29 -1.20
N LEU A 14 -13.23 -53.68 -1.23
CA LEU A 14 -14.17 -53.28 -2.28
C LEU A 14 -14.87 -51.96 -1.92
N GLU A 15 -15.78 -51.53 -2.77
CA GLU A 15 -16.45 -50.23 -2.66
C GLU A 15 -17.97 -50.38 -2.52
N ILE A 16 -18.61 -49.29 -2.08
CA ILE A 16 -20.06 -49.15 -2.15
C ILE A 16 -20.40 -48.37 -3.42
N GLN A 17 -21.11 -48.97 -4.37
CA GLN A 17 -21.47 -48.33 -5.64
C GLN A 17 -22.87 -47.73 -5.60
N ASN A 18 -23.05 -46.56 -6.23
CA ASN A 18 -24.34 -45.86 -6.37
C ASN A 18 -25.10 -45.70 -5.04
N ALA A 19 -24.35 -45.53 -3.94
CA ALA A 19 -24.93 -45.44 -2.60
C ALA A 19 -25.54 -44.06 -2.36
N VAL A 20 -26.65 -44.05 -1.63
CA VAL A 20 -27.20 -42.84 -1.02
C VAL A 20 -26.79 -42.84 0.44
N ILE A 21 -26.05 -41.80 0.85
CA ILE A 21 -25.76 -41.54 2.26
C ILE A 21 -27.06 -41.20 2.99
N GLN A 22 -27.16 -41.56 4.28
CA GLN A 22 -28.35 -41.30 5.09
C GLN A 22 -28.77 -39.83 5.00
N GLN A 23 -29.95 -39.57 4.42
CA GLN A 23 -30.48 -38.21 4.25
C GLN A 23 -31.22 -37.77 5.52
N LEU A 24 -30.81 -36.65 6.10
CA LEU A 24 -31.44 -36.07 7.28
C LEU A 24 -31.54 -34.54 7.13
N ALA A 25 -32.62 -33.95 7.61
CA ALA A 25 -32.78 -32.50 7.69
C ALA A 25 -32.12 -31.88 8.93
N ILE A 26 -31.81 -32.71 9.94
CA ILE A 26 -31.21 -32.29 11.20
C ILE A 26 -30.11 -33.29 11.56
N ALA A 27 -29.01 -32.79 12.13
CA ALA A 27 -27.90 -33.61 12.58
C ALA A 27 -28.33 -34.62 13.67
N PRO A 28 -27.82 -35.87 13.63
CA PRO A 28 -28.03 -36.83 14.73
C PRO A 28 -27.58 -36.28 16.09
N SER A 29 -28.40 -36.50 17.13
CA SER A 29 -28.18 -35.99 18.50
C SER A 29 -27.25 -36.85 19.35
N SER A 30 -26.95 -38.07 18.92
CA SER A 30 -26.00 -38.99 19.59
C SER A 30 -25.06 -39.61 18.57
N PRO A 31 -24.18 -38.80 17.97
CA PRO A 31 -23.30 -39.26 16.89
C PRO A 31 -22.14 -40.13 17.40
N VAL A 32 -21.63 -40.97 16.50
CA VAL A 32 -20.39 -41.75 16.72
C VAL A 32 -19.28 -41.17 15.84
N THR A 33 -18.04 -41.16 16.34
CA THR A 33 -16.87 -40.66 15.57
C THR A 33 -16.75 -41.37 14.23
N GLY A 34 -16.62 -40.59 13.15
CA GLY A 34 -16.58 -41.10 11.78
C GLY A 34 -17.94 -41.36 11.14
N GLN A 35 -19.07 -41.11 11.82
CA GLN A 35 -20.39 -41.21 11.23
C GLN A 35 -20.57 -40.16 10.13
N PHE A 36 -21.17 -40.55 9.00
CA PHE A 36 -21.54 -39.67 7.88
C PHE A 36 -23.06 -39.54 7.75
N TYR A 37 -23.55 -38.36 7.34
CA TYR A 37 -24.91 -38.17 6.84
C TYR A 37 -24.95 -37.09 5.75
N TYR A 38 -26.02 -37.07 4.96
CA TYR A 38 -26.32 -36.02 3.98
C TYR A 38 -27.32 -35.04 4.57
N LEU A 39 -26.92 -33.79 4.79
CA LEU A 39 -27.78 -32.73 5.30
C LEU A 39 -28.60 -32.14 4.15
N THR A 40 -29.89 -32.46 4.13
CA THR A 40 -30.77 -32.11 3.00
C THR A 40 -31.11 -30.62 2.92
N THR A 41 -30.95 -29.85 4.00
CA THR A 41 -31.15 -28.40 3.97
C THR A 41 -30.02 -27.69 3.22
N ASP A 42 -28.80 -28.22 3.34
CA ASP A 42 -27.58 -27.55 2.88
C ASP A 42 -26.96 -28.27 1.68
N ASN A 43 -27.49 -29.45 1.31
CA ASN A 43 -26.97 -30.33 0.27
C ASN A 43 -25.50 -30.73 0.48
N THR A 44 -25.13 -31.02 1.73
CA THR A 44 -23.75 -31.34 2.11
C THR A 44 -23.62 -32.71 2.76
N ILE A 45 -22.50 -33.39 2.48
CA ILE A 45 -22.09 -34.56 3.28
C ILE A 45 -21.41 -34.03 4.54
N ASN A 46 -21.83 -34.50 5.70
CA ASN A 46 -21.30 -34.13 7.00
C ASN A 46 -20.75 -35.36 7.71
N TYR A 47 -19.66 -35.20 8.46
CA TYR A 47 -19.07 -36.25 9.29
C TYR A 47 -18.85 -35.79 10.73
N TRP A 48 -18.99 -36.69 11.70
CA TRP A 48 -18.71 -36.40 13.11
C TRP A 48 -17.24 -36.61 13.41
N ASN A 49 -16.53 -35.57 13.82
CA ASN A 49 -15.09 -35.65 14.13
C ASN A 49 -14.79 -36.09 15.59
N GLY A 50 -15.83 -36.41 16.37
CA GLY A 50 -15.72 -36.71 17.81
C GLY A 50 -16.21 -35.57 18.72
N THR A 51 -16.27 -34.34 18.23
CA THR A 51 -16.70 -33.16 19.02
C THR A 51 -17.72 -32.26 18.33
N ALA A 52 -17.72 -32.23 16.99
CA ALA A 52 -18.65 -31.45 16.18
C ALA A 52 -18.90 -32.12 14.82
N TRP A 53 -20.04 -31.80 14.22
CA TRP A 53 -20.32 -32.10 12.82
C TRP A 53 -19.47 -31.19 11.93
N LYS A 54 -18.82 -31.77 10.93
CA LYS A 54 -18.00 -31.07 9.94
C LYS A 54 -18.49 -31.41 8.54
N VAL A 55 -18.55 -30.40 7.68
CA VAL A 55 -18.82 -30.62 6.26
C VAL A 55 -17.62 -31.32 5.64
N LEU A 56 -17.86 -32.42 4.93
CA LEU A 56 -16.89 -33.06 4.06
C LEU A 56 -16.86 -32.30 2.73
N ASP A 57 -16.21 -31.15 2.72
CA ASP A 57 -16.05 -30.30 1.54
C ASP A 57 -14.57 -30.00 1.32
N VAL A 58 -14.09 -30.31 0.12
CA VAL A 58 -12.70 -30.07 -0.32
C VAL A 58 -12.49 -28.60 -0.70
N THR A 59 -13.56 -27.87 -1.03
CA THR A 59 -13.46 -26.49 -1.53
C THR A 59 -13.25 -25.45 -0.42
N SER A 60 -13.68 -25.72 0.81
CA SER A 60 -13.43 -24.87 1.99
C SER A 60 -11.99 -24.91 2.54
N SER A 61 -11.11 -25.75 1.99
CA SER A 61 -9.67 -25.76 2.32
C SER A 61 -8.86 -24.73 1.52
N GLY A 62 -9.53 -23.83 0.78
CA GLY A 62 -8.90 -22.66 0.19
C GLY A 62 -8.27 -21.79 1.29
N HIS A 63 -7.03 -21.36 1.07
CA HIS A 63 -6.41 -20.37 1.92
C HIS A 63 -7.32 -19.13 1.95
N LEU A 64 -7.57 -18.55 3.13
CA LEU A 64 -8.12 -17.20 3.27
C LEU A 64 -7.07 -16.25 2.69
N GLN A 65 -7.01 -16.18 1.36
CA GLN A 65 -6.18 -15.25 0.64
C GLN A 65 -7.04 -14.02 0.45
N ASN A 66 -6.57 -12.89 0.98
CA ASN A 66 -7.10 -11.57 0.64
C ASN A 66 -6.73 -11.22 -0.82
N THR A 67 -6.98 -12.13 -1.76
CA THR A 67 -7.02 -11.87 -3.18
C THR A 67 -8.46 -11.48 -3.53
N ASP A 68 -8.90 -10.34 -3.00
CA ASP A 68 -10.26 -9.85 -3.15
C ASP A 68 -10.37 -8.77 -4.22
N LEU A 69 -10.92 -9.17 -5.37
CA LEU A 69 -11.94 -8.35 -6.00
C LEU A 69 -13.27 -8.80 -5.36
N GLY A 70 -13.67 -8.19 -4.22
CA GLY A 70 -14.98 -8.53 -3.64
C GLY A 70 -15.23 -8.24 -2.16
N THR A 71 -14.24 -7.93 -1.32
CA THR A 71 -14.52 -7.53 0.08
C THR A 71 -14.47 -6.02 0.29
N SER A 72 -15.26 -5.54 1.24
CA SER A 72 -15.24 -4.18 1.76
C SER A 72 -14.05 -3.93 2.70
N SER A 73 -13.20 -4.94 2.96
CA SER A 73 -12.02 -4.83 3.81
C SER A 73 -10.78 -4.53 2.96
N ALA A 74 -10.45 -3.25 2.85
CA ALA A 74 -9.47 -2.73 1.89
C ALA A 74 -7.99 -2.99 2.22
N THR A 75 -7.62 -4.11 2.89
CA THR A 75 -6.28 -4.27 3.45
C THR A 75 -5.69 -5.68 3.40
N PHE A 76 -4.42 -5.75 2.95
CA PHE A 76 -3.52 -6.87 3.17
C PHE A 76 -2.60 -6.53 4.36
N TYR A 77 -2.61 -7.35 5.40
CA TYR A 77 -1.73 -7.18 6.57
C TYR A 77 -0.36 -7.79 6.29
N ILE A 78 0.72 -7.05 6.56
CA ILE A 78 2.08 -7.61 6.60
C ILE A 78 2.32 -8.20 8.00
N GLY A 79 1.82 -9.41 8.26
CA GLY A 79 1.88 -10.08 9.57
C GLY A 79 0.73 -9.72 10.51
N SER A 80 0.64 -10.32 11.71
CA SER A 80 -0.57 -10.21 12.55
C SER A 80 -0.80 -8.86 13.24
N ALA A 81 0.16 -7.93 13.13
CA ALA A 81 0.07 -6.56 13.67
C ALA A 81 0.95 -5.57 12.89
N GLY A 82 1.34 -5.91 11.65
CA GLY A 82 2.22 -5.05 10.85
C GLY A 82 1.45 -3.99 10.05
N PRO A 83 2.17 -3.20 9.25
CA PRO A 83 1.56 -2.21 8.37
C PRO A 83 0.54 -2.84 7.41
N LEU A 84 -0.45 -2.05 7.01
CA LEU A 84 -1.42 -2.43 5.99
C LEU A 84 -1.01 -1.84 4.65
N ILE A 85 -1.18 -2.63 3.60
CA ILE A 85 -1.13 -2.16 2.21
C ILE A 85 -2.55 -1.89 1.74
N LYS A 86 -2.81 -0.66 1.28
CA LYS A 86 -4.16 -0.17 0.94
C LYS A 86 -4.15 0.71 -0.31
N SER A 87 -5.29 0.75 -1.00
CA SER A 87 -5.65 1.87 -1.88
C SER A 87 -6.43 2.91 -1.09
N ALA A 88 -5.87 4.11 -0.90
CA ALA A 88 -6.54 5.23 -0.25
C ALA A 88 -6.63 6.39 -1.24
N SER A 89 -7.86 6.85 -1.52
CA SER A 89 -8.12 7.96 -2.46
C SER A 89 -7.47 7.79 -3.84
N GLY A 90 -7.35 6.54 -4.33
CA GLY A 90 -6.75 6.22 -5.63
C GLY A 90 -5.22 6.11 -5.63
N ALA A 91 -4.57 6.22 -4.47
CA ALA A 91 -3.12 6.03 -4.31
C ALA A 91 -2.81 4.75 -3.52
N PHE A 92 -1.66 4.15 -3.81
CA PHE A 92 -1.06 3.14 -2.94
C PHE A 92 -0.62 3.80 -1.62
N SER A 93 -0.97 3.19 -0.48
CA SER A 93 -0.65 3.70 0.84
C SER A 93 -0.23 2.60 1.80
N LEU A 94 0.75 2.92 2.65
CA LEU A 94 1.19 2.12 3.79
C LEU A 94 0.60 2.73 5.05
N ARG A 95 -0.23 1.97 5.76
CA ARG A 95 -0.95 2.43 6.95
C ARG A 95 -0.48 1.68 8.20
N ASN A 96 -0.56 2.31 9.37
CA ASN A 96 -0.29 1.63 10.64
C ASN A 96 -1.39 0.60 10.94
N ALA A 97 -1.12 -0.43 11.77
CA ALA A 97 -2.04 -1.55 12.00
C ALA A 97 -3.49 -1.16 12.37
N GLY A 98 -3.70 0.01 12.99
CA GLY A 98 -5.02 0.54 13.35
C GLY A 98 -5.74 1.34 12.25
N ASP A 99 -5.16 1.49 11.06
CA ASP A 99 -5.63 2.35 9.96
C ASP A 99 -5.95 3.79 10.39
N THR A 100 -5.18 4.35 11.34
CA THR A 100 -5.34 5.71 11.86
C THR A 100 -4.29 6.69 11.36
N ALA A 101 -3.12 6.20 10.94
CA ALA A 101 -2.02 7.00 10.43
C ALA A 101 -1.19 6.24 9.38
N ASP A 102 -0.33 6.95 8.66
CA ASP A 102 0.59 6.34 7.70
C ASP A 102 1.71 5.60 8.43
N ALA A 103 2.22 4.53 7.82
CA ALA A 103 3.35 3.75 8.34
C ALA A 103 4.66 4.14 7.67
N ASN A 104 5.77 3.85 8.35
CA ASN A 104 7.11 4.03 7.78
C ASN A 104 7.39 3.03 6.65
N LEU A 105 8.18 3.47 5.67
CA LEU A 105 8.75 2.63 4.63
C LEU A 105 10.28 2.57 4.80
N THR A 106 10.83 1.35 4.81
CA THR A 106 12.29 1.13 4.77
C THR A 106 12.60 0.33 3.51
N VAL A 107 13.41 0.91 2.63
CA VAL A 107 13.87 0.32 1.37
C VAL A 107 15.35 0.68 1.17
N ASN A 108 16.11 -0.18 0.50
CA ASN A 108 17.50 0.13 0.17
C ASN A 108 17.57 1.23 -0.89
N ASP A 109 16.87 1.01 -2.01
CA ASP A 109 16.80 1.94 -3.13
C ASP A 109 15.34 2.19 -3.49
N LEU A 110 14.97 3.46 -3.67
CA LEU A 110 13.66 3.88 -4.16
C LEU A 110 13.81 4.47 -5.57
N ALA A 111 13.29 3.75 -6.57
CA ALA A 111 13.20 4.24 -7.94
C ALA A 111 11.76 4.74 -8.22
N VAL A 112 11.61 6.00 -8.62
CA VAL A 112 10.32 6.61 -8.99
C VAL A 112 10.37 7.01 -10.46
N GLY A 113 9.52 6.40 -11.29
CA GLY A 113 9.47 6.72 -12.73
C GLY A 113 8.86 8.10 -13.05
N GLY A 114 8.17 8.71 -12.07
CA GLY A 114 7.60 10.05 -12.15
C GLY A 114 8.13 10.99 -11.07
N SER A 115 7.37 12.04 -10.77
CA SER A 115 7.73 13.00 -9.72
C SER A 115 7.60 12.41 -8.32
N LEU A 116 8.64 12.56 -7.51
CA LEU A 116 8.54 12.35 -6.06
C LEU A 116 8.01 13.63 -5.40
N ILE A 117 6.87 13.54 -4.72
CA ILE A 117 6.28 14.63 -3.93
C ILE A 117 6.50 14.32 -2.45
N VAL A 118 7.22 15.21 -1.75
CA VAL A 118 7.41 15.13 -0.30
C VAL A 118 6.58 16.23 0.34
N THR A 119 5.51 15.86 1.05
CA THR A 119 4.51 16.79 1.63
C THR A 119 4.78 17.14 3.10
N GLY A 120 5.96 16.81 3.64
CA GLY A 120 6.40 17.14 5.01
C GLY A 120 7.80 17.75 5.03
N THR A 121 8.40 17.84 6.22
CA THR A 121 9.79 18.32 6.38
C THR A 121 10.74 17.35 5.68
N ALA A 122 11.34 17.78 4.57
CA ALA A 122 12.37 17.00 3.90
C ALA A 122 13.67 17.09 4.72
N PRO A 123 14.30 15.96 5.10
CA PRO A 123 15.60 15.99 5.78
C PRO A 123 16.77 16.39 4.86
N PHE A 124 16.50 16.66 3.58
CA PHE A 124 17.49 17.06 2.58
C PHE A 124 17.18 18.46 2.03
N PRO A 125 18.21 19.26 1.67
CA PRO A 125 18.00 20.57 1.07
C PRO A 125 17.28 20.43 -0.27
N ARG A 126 16.19 21.18 -0.42
CA ARG A 126 15.41 21.28 -1.65
C ARG A 126 16.06 22.32 -2.55
N LYS A 127 16.24 21.98 -3.83
CA LYS A 127 16.81 22.87 -4.84
C LYS A 127 15.71 23.50 -5.70
N PHE A 128 15.72 24.81 -5.81
CA PHE A 128 14.95 25.60 -6.77
C PHE A 128 15.89 26.18 -7.83
N VAL A 129 15.48 26.13 -9.10
CA VAL A 129 16.23 26.72 -10.22
C VAL A 129 15.29 27.48 -11.14
N THR A 130 15.70 28.68 -11.57
CA THR A 130 15.01 29.43 -12.64
C THR A 130 16.01 30.20 -13.48
N ALA A 131 15.72 30.35 -14.77
CA ALA A 131 16.45 31.24 -15.67
C ALA A 131 15.65 32.50 -16.03
N THR A 132 14.39 32.58 -15.61
CA THR A 132 13.51 33.69 -15.97
C THR A 132 13.75 34.88 -15.06
N HIS A 133 14.16 36.02 -15.62
CA HIS A 133 14.35 37.27 -14.88
C HIS A 133 14.27 38.52 -15.78
N ALA A 134 13.91 39.66 -15.18
CA ALA A 134 13.89 40.95 -15.85
C ALA A 134 15.31 41.55 -16.01
N ALA A 135 15.46 42.52 -16.91
CA ALA A 135 16.69 43.28 -17.09
C ALA A 135 16.80 44.42 -16.05
N THR A 136 16.87 44.06 -14.77
CA THR A 136 16.93 45.00 -13.64
C THR A 136 18.15 44.72 -12.78
N SER A 137 18.69 45.74 -12.11
CA SER A 137 19.81 45.58 -11.16
C SER A 137 19.39 44.96 -9.82
N SER A 138 18.08 44.80 -9.58
CA SER A 138 17.52 44.08 -8.42
C SER A 138 16.52 43.05 -8.93
N ILE A 139 16.79 41.78 -8.65
CA ILE A 139 16.02 40.64 -9.15
C ILE A 139 15.61 39.78 -7.95
N ALA A 140 14.31 39.66 -7.71
CA ALA A 140 13.74 38.79 -6.68
C ALA A 140 13.38 37.42 -7.28
N ILE A 141 13.89 36.35 -6.67
CA ILE A 141 13.63 34.96 -7.06
C ILE A 141 12.79 34.29 -5.99
N THR A 142 11.54 33.95 -6.33
CA THR A 142 10.61 33.23 -5.46
C THR A 142 10.86 31.72 -5.53
N HIS A 143 11.42 31.14 -4.47
CA HIS A 143 11.80 29.71 -4.39
C HIS A 143 10.84 28.84 -3.57
N ASN A 144 10.00 29.44 -2.71
CA ASN A 144 9.00 28.71 -1.88
C ASN A 144 9.58 27.53 -1.07
N LEU A 145 10.81 27.67 -0.55
CA LEU A 145 11.45 26.62 0.24
C LEU A 145 11.02 26.64 1.71
N GLY A 146 10.44 27.74 2.19
CA GLY A 146 9.90 27.85 3.55
C GLY A 146 10.95 28.18 4.62
N THR A 147 12.20 28.46 4.23
CA THR A 147 13.30 28.83 5.12
C THR A 147 14.14 29.99 4.56
N LYS A 148 14.81 30.73 5.47
CA LYS A 148 15.84 31.71 5.13
C LYS A 148 17.26 31.13 5.17
N ASP A 149 17.42 29.93 5.71
CA ASP A 149 18.70 29.20 5.74
C ASP A 149 18.97 28.61 4.36
N VAL A 150 19.36 29.48 3.43
CA VAL A 150 19.53 29.14 2.01
C VAL A 150 20.94 29.41 1.53
N VAL A 151 21.38 28.58 0.59
CA VAL A 151 22.55 28.83 -0.25
C VAL A 151 22.06 29.21 -1.64
N ALA A 152 22.46 30.38 -2.10
CA ALA A 152 22.06 30.91 -3.39
C ALA A 152 23.28 31.09 -4.31
N SER A 153 23.12 30.78 -5.59
CA SER A 153 24.13 31.01 -6.62
C SER A 153 23.51 31.51 -7.92
N VAL A 154 24.29 32.30 -8.65
CA VAL A 154 23.91 32.83 -9.96
C VAL A 154 24.96 32.37 -10.96
N ARG A 155 24.52 31.77 -12.07
CA ARG A 155 25.38 31.33 -13.17
C ARG A 155 24.98 32.05 -14.44
N ARG A 156 25.93 32.62 -15.16
CA ARG A 156 25.66 33.15 -16.50
C ARG A 156 25.47 32.01 -17.49
N ILE A 157 24.43 32.08 -18.32
CA ILE A 157 24.04 30.99 -19.22
C ILE A 157 24.99 30.87 -20.41
N ALA A 158 25.56 31.99 -20.86
CA ALA A 158 26.38 32.01 -22.07
C ALA A 158 27.71 31.24 -21.94
N ASP A 159 28.29 31.21 -20.74
CA ASP A 159 29.64 30.70 -20.52
C ASP A 159 29.85 30.05 -19.13
N ASP A 160 28.76 29.79 -18.42
CA ASP A 160 28.72 29.07 -17.14
C ASP A 160 29.55 29.68 -16.00
N PHE A 161 30.02 30.92 -16.12
CA PHE A 161 30.68 31.62 -15.02
C PHE A 161 29.70 31.89 -13.88
N ILE A 162 30.15 31.63 -12.66
CA ILE A 162 29.43 32.04 -11.45
C ILE A 162 29.54 33.56 -11.29
N VAL A 163 28.40 34.23 -11.24
CA VAL A 163 28.31 35.67 -11.06
C VAL A 163 28.19 35.96 -9.58
N GLN A 164 29.15 36.71 -9.03
CA GLN A 164 29.06 37.20 -7.67
C GLN A 164 28.13 38.41 -7.63
N THR A 165 27.19 38.34 -6.69
CA THR A 165 26.17 39.37 -6.48
C THR A 165 25.90 39.44 -4.98
N GLN A 166 25.39 40.56 -4.51
CA GLN A 166 24.79 40.57 -3.19
C GLN A 166 23.47 39.80 -3.25
N SER A 167 23.39 38.68 -2.55
CA SER A 167 22.16 37.89 -2.36
C SER A 167 21.63 38.08 -0.95
N VAL A 168 20.34 38.39 -0.82
CA VAL A 168 19.66 38.56 0.48
C VAL A 168 18.42 37.69 0.51
N ALA A 169 18.30 36.79 1.49
CA ALA A 169 17.08 36.04 1.77
C ALA A 169 16.03 36.97 2.42
N THR A 170 15.30 37.69 1.57
CA THR A 170 14.34 38.73 1.98
C THR A 170 13.12 38.14 2.70
N SER A 171 12.71 36.91 2.36
CA SER A 171 11.68 36.14 3.06
C SER A 171 12.05 34.65 3.13
N THR A 172 11.21 33.82 3.76
CA THR A 172 11.34 32.35 3.73
C THR A 172 11.06 31.74 2.34
N THR A 173 10.63 32.55 1.38
CA THR A 173 10.24 32.12 0.04
C THR A 173 10.93 32.89 -1.07
N VAL A 174 11.74 33.91 -0.77
CA VAL A 174 12.38 34.79 -1.76
C VAL A 174 13.82 35.11 -1.39
N VAL A 175 14.71 35.01 -2.39
CA VAL A 175 16.05 35.60 -2.38
C VAL A 175 16.12 36.73 -3.41
N THR A 176 16.63 37.89 -3.01
CA THR A 176 16.86 39.04 -3.90
C THR A 176 18.33 39.17 -4.22
N PHE A 177 18.65 39.33 -5.50
CA PHE A 177 20.00 39.49 -6.03
C PHE A 177 20.19 40.91 -6.56
N THR A 178 21.25 41.58 -6.11
CA THR A 178 21.60 42.93 -6.54
C THR A 178 22.87 42.91 -7.39
N PHE A 179 22.82 43.59 -8.53
CA PHE A 179 23.88 43.68 -9.53
C PHE A 179 24.36 45.13 -9.68
N GLY A 180 25.66 45.32 -9.91
CA GLY A 180 26.22 46.65 -10.20
C GLY A 180 25.76 47.20 -11.55
N VAL A 181 25.47 46.31 -12.51
CA VAL A 181 24.88 46.64 -13.81
C VAL A 181 23.76 45.64 -14.08
N ALA A 182 22.62 46.12 -14.59
CA ALA A 182 21.49 45.25 -14.91
C ALA A 182 21.91 44.21 -15.96
N PRO A 183 21.74 42.90 -15.70
CA PRO A 183 22.00 41.87 -16.69
C PRO A 183 20.94 41.94 -17.81
N THR A 184 21.29 41.43 -18.99
CA THR A 184 20.29 41.18 -20.04
C THR A 184 19.23 40.21 -19.52
N ALA A 185 17.96 40.44 -19.82
CA ALA A 185 16.88 39.55 -19.38
C ALA A 185 17.15 38.09 -19.77
N ASN A 186 16.85 37.17 -18.85
CA ASN A 186 17.05 35.73 -19.00
C ASN A 186 18.47 35.28 -19.37
N SER A 187 19.51 36.08 -19.08
CA SER A 187 20.92 35.72 -19.32
C SER A 187 21.56 34.92 -18.19
N LEU A 188 20.87 34.79 -17.06
CA LEU A 188 21.35 34.16 -15.83
C LEU A 188 20.44 33.02 -15.37
N SER A 189 21.03 31.97 -14.81
CA SER A 189 20.37 30.90 -14.08
C SER A 189 20.61 31.09 -12.59
N PHE A 190 19.52 31.17 -11.82
CA PHE A 190 19.53 31.28 -10.38
C PHE A 190 19.27 29.91 -9.76
N THR A 191 20.10 29.52 -8.80
CA THR A 191 19.87 28.33 -7.97
C THR A 191 19.75 28.75 -6.53
N VAL A 192 18.70 28.28 -5.84
CA VAL A 192 18.52 28.46 -4.40
C VAL A 192 18.32 27.08 -3.79
N MET A 193 19.12 26.74 -2.79
CA MET A 193 19.03 25.48 -2.03
C MET A 193 18.76 25.81 -0.57
N GLY A 194 17.82 25.11 0.05
CA GLY A 194 17.41 25.32 1.45
C GLY A 194 16.48 24.23 1.94
#